data_AF-A0A5K1GZR8-F1
#
_entry.id   AF-A0A5K1GZR8-F1
#
_cell.length_a   1.000
_cell.length_b   1.000
_cell.length_c   1.000
_cell.angle_alpha   90.00
_cell.angle_beta   90.00
_cell.angle_gamma   90.00
#
_symmetry.space_group_name_H-M   'P 1'
#
loop_
_entity.id
_entity.type
_entity.pdbx_description
1 polymer ?
#
loop_
_entity_poly.entity_id
_entity_poly.type
_entity_poly.pdbx_seq_one_letter_code
_entity_poly.pdbx_strand_id
1 'polypeptide(L)' 'IWPESESFKDDGVGEVPLKWKGVCQEGEQFNSSNCN' A
#
# COMPACT_ATOMS: atom_id res chain seq x y z
N ILE A 1 -10.82 0.17 1.30
CA ILE A 1 -9.76 1.20 1.15
C ILE A 1 -9.78 1.64 -0.31
N TRP A 2 -9.58 2.93 -0.60
CA TRP A 2 -9.41 3.43 -1.96
C TRP A 2 -7.95 3.88 -2.13
N PRO A 3 -7.04 2.97 -2.55
CA PRO A 3 -5.59 3.22 -2.58
C PRO A 3 -5.18 4.39 -3.48
N GLU A 4 -6.01 4.78 -4.44
CA GLU A 4 -5.81 5.91 -5.34
C GLU A 4 -6.15 7.27 -4.71
N SER A 5 -6.79 7.30 -3.54
CA SER A 5 -7.09 8.55 -2.84
C SER A 5 -5.81 9.21 -2.34
N GLU A 6 -5.72 10.53 -2.47
CA GLU A 6 -4.55 11.31 -2.01
C GLU A 6 -4.26 11.14 -0.52
N SER A 7 -5.27 10.76 0.27
CA SER A 7 -5.11 10.47 1.70
C SER A 7 -4.22 9.25 1.98
N PHE A 8 -3.97 8.38 0.99
CA PHE A 8 -3.16 7.18 1.12
C PHE A 8 -1.88 7.23 0.27
N LYS A 9 -1.49 8.41 -0.24
CA LYS A 9 -0.16 8.61 -0.82
C LYS A 9 0.89 8.57 0.29
N ASP A 10 2.00 7.92 0.02
CA ASP A 10 3.17 7.75 0.88
C ASP A 10 4.22 8.84 0.69
N ASP A 11 3.86 9.95 0.03
CA ASP A 11 4.74 11.10 -0.16
C ASP A 11 5.25 11.62 1.20
N GLY A 12 6.55 11.45 1.46
CA GLY A 12 7.19 11.83 2.73
C GLY A 12 7.10 10.76 3.84
N VAL A 13 6.54 9.59 3.56
CA VAL A 13 6.60 8.41 4.42
C VAL A 13 7.92 7.68 4.14
N GLY A 14 8.59 7.24 5.20
CA GLY A 14 9.83 6.47 5.08
C GLY A 14 9.60 5.03 4.63
N GLU A 15 10.69 4.30 4.37
CA GLU A 15 10.61 2.91 3.93
C GLU A 15 9.83 2.00 4.90
N VAL A 16 9.12 1.02 4.34
CA VAL A 16 8.41 0.00 5.10
C VAL A 16 9.39 -0.74 6.04
N PRO A 17 9.11 -0.85 7.35
CA PRO A 17 10.02 -1.50 8.29
C PRO A 17 10.31 -2.96 7.90
N LEU A 18 11.59 -3.37 7.92
CA LEU A 18 12.03 -4.74 7.59
C LEU A 18 11.36 -5.85 8.41
N LYS A 19 10.86 -5.53 9.61
CA LYS A 19 10.13 -6.47 10.47
C LYS A 19 8.69 -6.71 10.02
N TRP A 20 8.15 -5.88 9.13
CA TRP A 20 6.81 -6.02 8.58
C TRP A 20 6.74 -7.23 7.66
N LYS A 21 5.71 -8.06 7.85
CA LYS A 21 5.48 -9.29 7.09
C LYS A 21 4.08 -9.35 6.48
N GLY A 22 3.38 -8.21 6.43
CA GLY A 22 2.09 -8.12 5.79
C GLY A 22 2.21 -8.34 4.28
N VAL A 23 1.13 -8.80 3.66
CA VAL A 23 1.07 -9.04 2.21
C VAL A 23 0.01 -8.12 1.60
N CYS A 24 0.29 -7.61 0.39
CA CYS A 24 -0.68 -6.89 -0.41
C CYS A 24 -1.56 -7.92 -1.13
N GLN A 25 -2.70 -8.29 -0.53
CA GLN A 25 -3.57 -9.31 -1.10
C GLN A 25 -4.36 -8.75 -2.29
N GLU A 26 -4.28 -9.44 -3.42
CA GLU A 26 -5.00 -9.05 -4.64
C GLU A 26 -6.51 -9.37 -4.55
N GLY A 27 -7.31 -8.57 -5.25
CA GLY A 27 -8.76 -8.70 -5.36
C GLY A 27 -9.26 -8.11 -6.68
N GLU A 28 -10.58 -8.04 -6.84
CA GLU A 28 -11.23 -7.69 -8.11
C GLU A 28 -10.83 -6.30 -8.67
N GLN A 29 -10.51 -5.34 -7.79
CA GLN A 29 -10.07 -3.99 -8.16
C GLN A 29 -8.87 -3.53 -7.32
N PHE A 30 -8.08 -4.47 -6.81
CA PHE A 30 -6.95 -4.20 -5.93
C PHE A 30 -5.78 -5.10 -6.31
N ASN A 31 -4.68 -4.52 -6.77
CA ASN A 31 -3.48 -5.25 -7.14
C ASN A 31 -2.37 -5.06 -6.09
N SER A 32 -1.34 -5.91 -6.11
CA SER A 32 -0.12 -5.73 -5.32
C SER A 32 0.52 -4.35 -5.49
N SER A 33 0.38 -3.71 -6.66
CA SER A 33 0.84 -2.35 -6.94
C SER A 33 0.06 -1.23 -6.23
N ASN A 34 -1.05 -1.56 -5.57
CA ASN A 34 -1.86 -0.61 -4.81
C ASN A 34 -1.39 -0.42 -3.36
N CYS A 35 -0.39 -1.17 -2.92
CA CYS A 35 0.27 -0.95 -1.64
C CYS A 35 1.58 -0.17 -1.85
N ASN A 36 1.86 0.75 -0.94
CA ASN A 36 3.08 1.55 -0.85
C ASN A 36 3.75 1.39 0.52
#